data_AF-A0A1J4JTT3-F1
#
_entry.id   AF-A0A1J4JTT3-F1
#
_cell.length_a   1.000
_cell.length_b   1.000
_cell.length_c   1.000
_cell.angle_alpha   90.00
_cell.angle_beta   90.00
_cell.angle_gamma   90.00
#
_symmetry.space_group_name_H-M   'P 1'
#
loop_
_entity.id
_entity.type
_entity.pdbx_description
1 polymer ?
#
loop_
_entity_poly.entity_id
_entity_poly.type
_entity_poly.pdbx_seq_one_letter_code
_entity_poly.pdbx_strand_id
1 'polypeptide(L)'
;MTDELTSIIYVGHLPEDFDEKQLKKYFSQFGKVLNVQLSRSKKTGNSKHYGWLEFETPEIAKTVAKAMNNYLLFNNNLVCEQLPQSKVHPMLFKNARRGPKKEKPKTPLTKQELALKLAKQEKVIMAKLAAKGIEYSWPSLVSQFEKAGVTIPENDEAPAQKNE
;
A
#
# COMPACT_ATOMS: atom_id res chain seq x y z
N MET A 1 -38.86 5.61 -0.46
CA MET A 1 -37.55 5.19 -0.99
C MET A 1 -36.83 4.43 0.10
N THR A 2 -36.96 3.11 0.12
CA THR A 2 -36.16 2.25 1.00
C THR A 2 -34.87 1.95 0.26
N ASP A 3 -33.76 2.52 0.71
CA ASP A 3 -32.43 2.08 0.27
C ASP A 3 -32.31 0.58 0.58
N GLU A 4 -32.00 -0.23 -0.43
CA GLU A 4 -31.81 -1.66 -0.21
C GLU A 4 -30.60 -1.86 0.71
N LEU A 5 -30.85 -2.52 1.84
CA LEU A 5 -29.83 -2.80 2.84
C LEU A 5 -28.95 -3.94 2.34
N THR A 6 -27.63 -3.72 2.35
CA THR A 6 -26.67 -4.73 1.91
C THR A 6 -26.26 -5.67 3.04
N SER A 7 -25.63 -6.79 2.69
CA SER A 7 -24.96 -7.68 3.66
C SER A 7 -23.64 -7.13 4.20
N ILE A 8 -23.34 -5.85 3.94
CA ILE A 8 -22.09 -5.20 4.33
C ILE A 8 -22.33 -4.35 5.56
N ILE A 9 -21.47 -4.51 6.55
CA ILE A 9 -21.43 -3.66 7.74
C ILE A 9 -20.14 -2.83 7.77
N TYR A 10 -20.29 -1.60 8.23
CA TYR A 10 -19.21 -0.75 8.67
C TYR A 10 -18.90 -1.06 10.14
N VAL A 11 -17.62 -1.16 10.48
CA VAL A 11 -17.15 -1.31 11.85
C VAL A 11 -16.08 -0.27 12.13
N GLY A 12 -16.34 0.64 13.07
CA GLY A 12 -15.44 1.71 13.49
C GLY A 12 -15.02 1.61 14.94
N HIS A 13 -14.06 2.46 15.32
CA HIS A 13 -13.44 2.52 16.66
C HIS A 13 -12.80 1.20 17.10
N LEU A 14 -12.27 0.44 16.15
CA LEU A 14 -11.56 -0.79 16.45
C LEU A 14 -10.28 -0.50 17.25
N PRO A 15 -9.88 -1.35 18.20
CA PRO A 15 -8.60 -1.27 18.88
C PRO A 15 -7.42 -1.35 17.90
N GLU A 16 -6.26 -0.80 18.29
CA GLU A 16 -5.06 -0.75 17.43
C GLU A 16 -4.54 -2.15 17.07
N ASP A 17 -4.59 -3.08 18.03
CA ASP A 17 -4.12 -4.46 17.86
C ASP A 17 -5.08 -5.36 17.04
N PHE A 18 -6.20 -4.80 16.54
CA PHE A 18 -7.24 -5.58 15.86
C PHE A 18 -7.00 -5.70 14.35
N ASP A 19 -6.54 -6.87 13.92
CA ASP A 19 -6.25 -7.20 12.50
C ASP A 19 -7.45 -7.81 11.76
N GLU A 20 -7.43 -7.80 10.42
CA GLU A 20 -8.46 -8.41 9.57
C GLU A 20 -8.74 -9.88 9.93
N LYS A 21 -7.70 -10.64 10.31
CA LYS A 21 -7.83 -12.04 10.73
C LYS A 21 -8.60 -12.16 12.05
N GLN A 22 -8.35 -11.25 12.99
CA GLN A 22 -9.02 -11.23 14.28
C GLN A 22 -10.47 -10.78 14.12
N LEU A 23 -10.73 -9.73 13.31
CA LEU A 23 -12.10 -9.36 12.92
C LEU A 23 -12.84 -10.55 12.32
N LYS A 24 -12.25 -11.22 11.33
CA LYS A 24 -12.90 -12.36 10.68
C LYS A 24 -13.24 -13.45 11.69
N LYS A 25 -12.30 -13.81 12.58
CA LYS A 25 -12.51 -14.84 13.60
C LYS A 25 -13.61 -14.44 14.59
N TYR A 26 -13.59 -13.20 15.06
CA TYR A 26 -14.56 -12.68 16.01
C TYR A 26 -15.98 -12.63 15.43
N PHE A 27 -16.14 -12.03 14.25
CA PHE A 27 -17.45 -11.91 13.61
C PHE A 27 -17.96 -13.23 13.00
N SER A 28 -17.09 -14.23 12.82
CA SER A 28 -17.50 -15.56 12.39
C SER A 28 -18.45 -16.27 13.37
N GLN A 29 -18.56 -15.80 14.62
CA GLN A 29 -19.50 -16.35 15.60
C GLN A 29 -20.97 -16.02 15.28
N PHE A 30 -21.22 -14.93 14.56
CA PHE A 30 -22.58 -14.51 14.18
C PHE A 30 -23.01 -15.11 12.85
N GLY A 31 -22.06 -15.50 12.01
CA GLY A 31 -22.33 -16.04 10.69
C GLY A 31 -21.09 -16.11 9.81
N LYS A 32 -21.27 -16.67 8.61
CA LYS A 32 -20.19 -16.80 7.64
C LYS A 32 -19.81 -15.45 7.04
N VAL A 33 -18.56 -15.04 7.25
CA VAL A 33 -17.97 -13.82 6.72
C VAL A 33 -17.30 -14.10 5.37
N LEU A 34 -17.80 -13.46 4.32
CA LEU A 34 -17.28 -13.60 2.94
C LEU A 34 -16.00 -12.79 2.77
N ASN A 35 -16.08 -11.48 3.01
CA ASN A 35 -14.98 -10.54 2.83
C ASN A 35 -14.77 -9.66 4.05
N VAL A 36 -13.51 -9.30 4.30
CA VAL A 36 -13.08 -8.39 5.38
C VAL A 36 -12.08 -7.41 4.80
N GLN A 37 -12.29 -6.13 5.03
CA GLN A 37 -11.36 -5.07 4.64
C GLN A 37 -11.19 -4.09 5.79
N LEU A 38 -10.01 -4.09 6.42
CA LEU A 38 -9.62 -3.01 7.32
C LEU A 38 -9.03 -1.86 6.50
N SER A 39 -9.36 -0.63 6.88
CA SER A 39 -8.76 0.54 6.29
C SER A 39 -7.39 0.78 6.93
N ARG A 40 -6.34 0.85 6.11
CA ARG A 40 -4.96 1.08 6.55
C ARG A 40 -4.38 2.34 5.89
N SER A 41 -3.45 2.99 6.58
CA SER A 41 -2.70 4.13 6.04
C SER A 41 -1.78 3.67 4.90
N LYS A 42 -1.81 4.38 3.77
CA LYS A 42 -0.94 4.05 2.61
C LYS A 42 0.55 4.31 2.89
N LYS A 43 0.86 5.22 3.83
CA LYS A 43 2.23 5.63 4.18
C LYS A 43 2.84 4.71 5.23
N THR A 44 2.13 4.51 6.34
CA THR A 44 2.65 3.77 7.51
C THR A 44 2.20 2.32 7.56
N GLY A 45 1.13 1.94 6.86
CA GLY A 45 0.55 0.58 6.95
C GLY A 45 -0.31 0.35 8.20
N ASN A 46 -0.30 1.28 9.15
CA ASN A 46 -1.10 1.20 10.38
C ASN A 46 -2.60 1.22 10.08
N SER A 47 -3.35 0.52 10.92
CA SER A 47 -4.80 0.51 10.92
C SER A 47 -5.36 1.90 11.17
N LYS A 48 -6.44 2.25 10.47
CA LYS A 48 -7.19 3.48 10.74
C LYS A 48 -8.33 3.28 11.74
N HIS A 49 -8.35 2.12 12.42
CA HIS A 49 -9.36 1.78 13.43
C HIS A 49 -10.80 1.67 12.87
N TYR A 50 -10.95 1.42 11.57
CA TYR A 50 -12.24 1.14 10.94
C TYR A 50 -12.09 0.22 9.72
N GLY A 51 -13.17 -0.45 9.36
CA GLY A 51 -13.22 -1.34 8.22
C GLY A 51 -14.64 -1.74 7.82
N TRP A 52 -14.70 -2.66 6.87
CA TRP A 52 -15.93 -3.21 6.33
C TRP A 52 -15.90 -4.72 6.36
N LEU A 53 -17.05 -5.32 6.62
CA LEU A 53 -17.26 -6.77 6.64
C LEU A 53 -18.46 -7.11 5.78
N GLU A 54 -18.35 -8.15 4.98
CA GLU A 54 -19.44 -8.69 4.18
C GLU A 54 -19.86 -10.06 4.73
N PHE A 55 -21.12 -10.17 5.10
CA PHE A 55 -21.75 -11.44 5.50
C PHE A 55 -22.42 -12.12 4.32
N GLU A 56 -22.70 -13.41 4.47
CA GLU A 56 -23.46 -14.19 3.49
C GLU A 56 -24.91 -13.71 3.36
N THR A 57 -25.54 -13.28 4.46
CA THR A 57 -26.94 -12.82 4.45
C THR A 57 -27.10 -11.41 5.05
N PRO A 58 -28.04 -10.59 4.52
CA PRO A 58 -28.28 -9.23 5.00
C PRO A 58 -28.98 -9.20 6.37
N GLU A 59 -29.66 -10.27 6.75
CA GLU A 59 -30.30 -10.41 8.07
C GLU A 59 -29.26 -10.53 9.20
N ILE A 60 -28.18 -11.28 8.96
CA ILE A 60 -27.05 -11.39 9.89
C ILE A 60 -26.41 -10.01 10.04
N ALA A 61 -26.15 -9.32 8.93
CA ALA A 61 -25.58 -7.97 8.95
C ALA A 61 -26.43 -7.00 9.80
N LYS A 62 -27.75 -7.02 9.66
CA LYS A 62 -28.68 -6.20 10.44
C LYS A 62 -28.65 -6.53 11.94
N THR A 63 -28.60 -7.81 12.28
CA THR A 63 -28.56 -8.28 13.68
C THR A 63 -27.23 -7.90 14.34
N VAL A 64 -26.11 -8.12 13.65
CA VAL A 64 -24.77 -7.76 14.12
C VAL A 64 -24.66 -6.24 14.29
N ALA A 65 -25.16 -5.45 13.34
CA ALA A 65 -25.13 -3.99 13.45
C ALA A 65 -25.86 -3.52 14.71
N LYS A 66 -27.03 -4.10 15.04
CA LYS A 66 -27.77 -3.73 16.25
C LYS A 66 -27.11 -4.22 17.54
N ALA A 67 -26.61 -5.45 17.56
CA ALA A 67 -26.05 -6.07 18.75
C ALA A 67 -24.69 -5.50 19.14
N MET A 68 -23.86 -5.13 18.15
CA MET A 68 -22.47 -4.73 18.38
C MET A 68 -22.27 -3.22 18.38
N ASN A 69 -23.28 -2.45 18.01
CA ASN A 69 -23.19 -0.99 18.09
C ASN A 69 -23.11 -0.55 19.56
N ASN A 70 -22.11 0.27 19.87
CA ASN A 70 -21.74 0.70 21.21
C ASN A 70 -21.27 -0.42 22.15
N TYR A 71 -20.79 -1.54 21.60
CA TYR A 71 -20.17 -2.60 22.39
C TYR A 71 -18.77 -2.20 22.85
N LEU A 72 -18.48 -2.36 24.15
CA LEU A 72 -17.18 -2.03 24.73
C LEU A 72 -16.17 -3.16 24.48
N LEU A 73 -15.16 -2.90 23.66
CA LEU A 73 -14.09 -3.83 23.33
C LEU A 73 -12.71 -3.18 23.59
N PHE A 74 -11.91 -3.77 24.50
CA PHE A 74 -10.56 -3.28 24.85
C PHE A 74 -10.49 -1.76 25.06
N ASN A 75 -11.45 -1.21 25.82
CA ASN A 75 -11.58 0.21 26.14
C ASN A 75 -12.16 1.11 25.03
N ASN A 76 -12.60 0.54 23.89
CA ASN A 76 -13.22 1.27 22.79
C ASN A 76 -14.68 0.85 22.61
N ASN A 77 -15.59 1.82 22.45
CA ASN A 77 -16.97 1.55 22.04
C ASN A 77 -17.03 1.42 20.52
N LEU A 78 -17.33 0.21 20.05
CA LEU A 78 -17.44 -0.09 18.64
C LEU A 78 -18.63 0.63 18.01
N VAL A 79 -18.44 1.10 16.78
CA VAL A 79 -19.54 1.65 15.98
C VAL A 79 -19.83 0.65 14.87
N CYS A 80 -21.03 0.09 14.87
CA CYS A 80 -21.45 -0.90 13.88
C CYS A 80 -22.69 -0.38 13.15
N GLU A 81 -22.59 -0.20 11.83
CA GLU A 81 -23.69 0.30 11.00
C GLU A 81 -23.83 -0.57 9.75
N GLN A 82 -25.06 -0.95 9.41
CA GLN A 82 -25.34 -1.62 8.15
C GLN A 82 -25.32 -0.60 7.02
N LEU A 83 -24.59 -0.88 5.95
CA LEU A 83 -24.46 0.08 4.85
C LEU A 83 -25.62 -0.06 3.85
N PRO A 84 -26.23 1.08 3.44
CA PRO A 84 -27.12 1.10 2.28
C PRO A 84 -26.31 0.88 1.00
N GLN A 85 -26.93 0.28 -0.01
CA GLN A 85 -26.25 -0.05 -1.27
C GLN A 85 -25.61 1.16 -1.95
N SER A 86 -26.25 2.34 -1.84
CA SER A 86 -25.72 3.61 -2.38
C SER A 86 -24.32 3.99 -1.84
N LYS A 87 -24.03 3.66 -0.57
CA LYS A 87 -22.71 3.94 0.05
C LYS A 87 -21.67 2.87 -0.25
N VAL A 88 -22.05 1.75 -0.86
CA VAL A 88 -21.14 0.64 -1.17
C VAL A 88 -20.47 0.89 -2.52
N HIS A 89 -19.18 1.17 -2.49
CA HIS A 89 -18.39 1.29 -3.71
C HIS A 89 -18.05 -0.11 -4.27
N PRO A 90 -18.13 -0.37 -5.60
CA PRO A 90 -17.85 -1.69 -6.19
C PRO A 90 -16.43 -2.21 -5.93
N MET A 91 -15.50 -1.31 -5.59
CA MET A 91 -14.09 -1.63 -5.33
C MET A 91 -13.71 -1.70 -3.85
N LEU A 92 -14.70 -1.74 -2.94
CA LEU A 92 -14.50 -1.73 -1.48
C LEU A 92 -13.60 -2.87 -0.99
N PHE A 93 -13.79 -4.08 -1.52
CA PHE A 93 -13.03 -5.29 -1.13
C PHE A 93 -11.88 -5.65 -2.06
N LYS A 94 -11.48 -4.78 -3.01
CA LYS A 94 -10.39 -5.09 -3.97
C LYS A 94 -9.05 -5.41 -3.30
N ASN A 95 -8.82 -4.85 -2.11
CA ASN A 95 -7.60 -5.06 -1.34
C ASN A 95 -7.78 -6.07 -0.19
N ALA A 96 -8.92 -6.76 -0.09
CA ALA A 96 -9.24 -7.59 1.08
C ALA A 96 -8.26 -8.75 1.24
N ARG A 97 -7.65 -9.19 0.13
CA ARG A 97 -6.65 -10.26 0.07
C ARG A 97 -5.21 -9.74 0.05
N ARG A 98 -4.99 -8.43 0.00
CA ARG A 98 -3.66 -7.85 0.06
C ARG A 98 -3.24 -7.74 1.52
N GLY A 99 -2.33 -8.61 1.94
CA GLY A 99 -1.70 -8.51 3.25
C GLY A 99 -0.91 -7.20 3.42
N PRO A 100 -0.39 -6.94 4.63
CA PRO A 100 0.45 -5.78 4.87
C PRO A 100 1.59 -5.73 3.85
N LYS A 101 1.91 -4.52 3.36
CA LYS A 101 3.06 -4.31 2.49
C LYS A 101 4.29 -4.79 3.26
N LYS A 102 4.81 -5.97 2.89
CA LYS A 102 6.12 -6.40 3.38
C LYS A 102 7.11 -5.34 2.91
N GLU A 103 7.80 -4.71 3.85
CA GLU A 103 8.96 -3.91 3.51
C GLU A 103 9.91 -4.85 2.76
N LYS A 104 10.13 -4.57 1.47
CA LYS A 104 11.16 -5.31 0.75
C LYS A 104 12.45 -5.02 1.50
N PRO A 105 13.21 -6.05 1.95
CA PRO A 105 14.52 -5.78 2.50
C PRO A 105 15.23 -4.92 1.46
N LYS A 106 15.82 -3.79 1.89
CA LYS A 106 16.71 -3.02 1.03
C LYS A 106 17.82 -3.99 0.67
N THR A 107 17.70 -4.69 -0.45
CA THR A 107 18.74 -5.56 -0.96
C THR A 107 19.98 -4.69 -1.01
N PRO A 108 21.05 -5.01 -0.29
CA PRO A 108 22.28 -4.26 -0.42
C PRO A 108 22.74 -4.50 -1.85
N LEU A 109 22.47 -3.54 -2.76
CA LEU A 109 23.08 -3.58 -4.08
C LEU A 109 24.58 -3.64 -3.82
N THR A 110 25.25 -4.55 -4.52
CA THR A 110 26.70 -4.65 -4.42
C THR A 110 27.31 -3.29 -4.81
N LYS A 111 28.48 -2.95 -4.26
CA LYS A 111 29.15 -1.66 -4.55
C LYS A 111 29.27 -1.39 -6.06
N GLN A 112 29.44 -2.46 -6.86
CA GLN A 112 29.54 -2.44 -8.31
C GLN A 112 28.21 -2.09 -9.00
N GLU A 113 27.09 -2.72 -8.61
CA GLU A 113 25.77 -2.42 -9.17
C GLU A 113 25.32 -0.99 -8.85
N LEU A 114 25.67 -0.50 -7.67
CA LEU A 114 25.40 0.87 -7.26
C LEU A 114 26.21 1.86 -8.12
N ALA A 115 27.51 1.61 -8.32
CA ALA A 115 28.39 2.42 -9.17
C ALA A 115 27.87 2.48 -10.62
N LEU A 116 27.46 1.34 -11.20
CA LEU A 116 26.86 1.27 -12.54
C LEU A 116 25.57 2.11 -12.64
N LYS A 117 24.73 2.09 -11.60
CA LYS A 117 23.49 2.87 -11.56
C LYS A 117 23.76 4.38 -11.48
N LEU A 118 24.73 4.78 -10.66
CA LEU A 118 25.14 6.19 -10.53
C LEU A 118 25.78 6.71 -11.82
N ALA A 119 26.65 5.93 -12.48
CA ALA A 119 27.23 6.29 -13.77
C ALA A 119 26.18 6.49 -14.87
N LYS A 120 25.15 5.63 -14.92
CA LYS A 120 24.01 5.81 -15.85
C LYS A 120 23.23 7.11 -15.55
N GLN A 121 23.00 7.42 -14.28
CA GLN A 121 22.29 8.64 -13.89
C GLN A 121 23.11 9.90 -14.20
N GLU A 122 24.43 9.86 -14.02
CA GLU A 122 25.34 10.95 -14.35
C GLU A 122 25.25 11.32 -15.84
N LYS A 123 25.28 10.33 -16.75
CA LYS A 123 25.10 10.57 -18.20
C LYS A 123 23.78 11.27 -18.51
N VAL A 124 22.68 10.84 -17.88
CA VAL A 124 21.36 11.46 -18.07
C VAL A 124 21.31 12.89 -17.54
N ILE A 125 21.94 13.14 -16.39
CA ILE A 125 22.01 14.48 -15.79
C ILE A 125 22.85 15.41 -16.66
N MET A 126 24.01 14.95 -17.13
CA MET A 126 24.89 15.70 -18.04
C MET A 126 24.17 16.09 -19.34
N ALA A 127 23.47 15.15 -19.97
CA ALA A 127 22.68 15.44 -21.16
C ALA A 127 21.58 16.49 -20.90
N LYS A 128 20.92 16.44 -19.74
CA LYS A 128 19.91 17.43 -19.34
C LYS A 128 20.50 18.81 -19.02
N LEU A 129 21.70 18.87 -18.46
CA LEU A 129 22.40 20.12 -18.16
C LEU A 129 22.89 20.79 -19.46
N ALA A 130 23.46 20.01 -20.38
CA ALA A 130 23.86 20.47 -21.70
C ALA A 130 22.65 20.99 -22.51
N ALA A 131 21.52 20.29 -22.48
CA ALA A 131 20.28 20.75 -23.13
C ALA A 131 19.73 22.06 -22.54
N LYS A 132 20.06 22.39 -21.29
CA LYS A 132 19.72 23.66 -20.63
C LYS A 132 20.79 24.74 -20.82
N GLY A 133 21.85 24.45 -21.57
CA GLY A 133 22.98 25.36 -21.78
C GLY A 133 23.81 25.60 -20.51
N ILE A 134 23.70 24.72 -19.51
CA ILE A 134 24.46 24.82 -18.26
C ILE A 134 25.71 23.98 -18.42
N GLU A 135 26.87 24.64 -18.48
CA GLU A 135 28.16 23.99 -18.47
C GLU A 135 28.44 23.45 -17.07
N TYR A 136 28.55 22.13 -16.95
CA TYR A 136 28.69 21.45 -15.66
C TYR A 136 30.11 20.92 -15.50
N SER A 137 30.87 21.57 -14.62
CA SER A 137 32.24 21.20 -14.25
C SER A 137 32.24 20.62 -12.83
N TRP A 138 31.91 19.33 -12.74
CA TRP A 138 32.14 18.55 -11.52
C TRP A 138 32.91 17.27 -11.91
N PRO A 139 33.87 16.80 -11.10
CA PRO A 139 34.61 15.59 -11.41
C PRO A 139 33.67 14.39 -11.55
N SER A 140 33.84 13.60 -12.60
CA SER A 140 32.94 12.49 -12.89
C SER A 140 32.91 11.49 -11.73
N LEU A 141 31.71 11.00 -11.40
CA LEU A 141 31.51 10.01 -10.34
C LEU A 141 32.27 8.72 -10.65
N VAL A 142 32.47 8.42 -11.95
CA VAL A 142 33.32 7.32 -12.44
C VAL A 142 34.77 7.46 -11.96
N SER A 143 35.37 8.65 -12.10
CA SER A 143 36.75 8.90 -11.64
C SER A 143 36.89 8.79 -10.11
N GLN A 144 35.82 9.08 -9.37
CA GLN A 144 35.79 8.92 -7.91
C GLN A 144 35.67 7.44 -7.50
N PHE A 145 34.92 6.62 -8.27
CA PHE A 145 34.82 5.18 -8.03
C PHE A 145 36.10 4.41 -8.38
N GLU A 146 36.80 4.82 -9.44
CA GLU A 146 38.09 4.23 -9.84
C GLU A 146 39.16 4.46 -8.77
N LYS A 147 39.23 5.67 -8.20
CA LYS A 147 40.11 5.98 -7.05
C LYS A 147 39.78 5.16 -5.80
N ALA A 148 38.55 4.68 -5.67
CA ALA A 148 38.11 3.82 -4.58
C ALA A 148 38.26 2.30 -4.88
N GLY A 149 38.89 1.94 -6.02
CA GLY A 149 39.18 0.55 -6.38
C GLY A 149 38.00 -0.24 -6.95
N VAL A 150 36.94 0.44 -7.41
CA VAL A 150 35.78 -0.20 -8.06
C VAL A 150 35.93 -0.06 -9.58
N THR A 151 36.27 -1.16 -10.25
CA THR A 151 36.36 -1.20 -11.72
C THR A 151 34.96 -1.27 -12.34
N ILE A 152 34.62 -0.29 -13.16
CA ILE A 152 33.35 -0.25 -13.90
C ILE A 152 33.67 -0.73 -15.33
N PRO A 153 33.09 -1.84 -15.82
CA PRO A 153 33.32 -2.27 -17.19
C PRO A 153 32.77 -1.21 -18.15
N GLU A 154 33.66 -0.68 -18.97
CA GLU A 154 33.40 0.28 -20.04
C GLU A 154 32.68 -0.45 -21.18
N ASN A 155 31.40 -0.78 -20.97
CA ASN A 155 30.58 -1.28 -22.08
C ASN A 155 30.11 -0.07 -22.89
N ASP A 156 30.87 0.21 -23.94
CA ASP A 156 30.51 1.08 -25.06
C ASP A 156 29.17 0.64 -25.65
N GLU A 157 28.09 1.25 -25.18
CA GLU A 157 26.90 1.44 -26.00
C GLU A 157 26.44 2.88 -25.79
N ALA A 158 26.93 3.74 -26.68
CA ALA A 158 26.30 5.01 -26.98
C ALA A 158 24.81 4.77 -27.29
N PRO A 159 23.87 5.55 -26.74
CA PRO A 159 22.50 5.48 -27.22
C PRO A 159 22.49 5.92 -28.68
N ALA A 160 22.19 4.96 -29.56
CA ALA A 160 22.01 5.16 -30.98
C ALA A 160 21.15 6.40 -31.25
N GLN A 161 21.70 7.32 -32.03
CA GLN A 161 20.96 8.43 -32.62
C GLN A 161 19.88 7.83 -33.53
N LYS A 162 18.61 7.92 -33.13
CA LYS A 162 17.50 7.81 -34.08
C LYS A 162 17.33 9.19 -34.74
N ASN A 163 17.97 9.34 -35.89
CA ASN A 163 17.56 10.33 -36.90
C ASN A 163 16.64 9.63 -37.91
N GLU A 164 15.64 10.41 -38.33
CA GLU A 164 14.60 10.17 -39.36
C GLU A 164 13.41 9.26 -39.02
#